data_AF-A0A5J4UT77-F1
#
_entry.id   AF-A0A5J4UT77-F1
#
_cell.length_a   1.000
_cell.length_b   1.000
_cell.length_c   1.000
_cell.angle_alpha   90.00
_cell.angle_beta   90.00
_cell.angle_gamma   90.00
#
_symmetry.space_group_name_H-M   'P 1'
#
loop_
_entity.id
_entity.type
_entity.pdbx_description
1 polymer ?
#
loop_
_entity_poly.entity_id
_entity_poly.type
_entity_poly.pdbx_seq_one_letter_code
_entity_poly.pdbx_strand_id
1 'polypeptide(L)'
;MLPANVGLVKTAHGGLYAYCNKNGYILPANRCVKCIIVDNIEIDIFGQMFKHKEYSEDPEQQELIQNRIVGPNSSFRETRNIKRETLKYEAINDWANMTHLSSLKDILDKWNVDIEISYAEYIEKKQKREFGQQITDDGTIDKINDELAQASIDGLKNLTIHNYPQAIAMEVSLLSVFSGLYGITNEKIRAEEIANIRQYNKLTANAEKNYRQAAFNGERKPNPCILTKVLRYHNKDYYEQSIKPLLKKYYEVKKQQKISDTVQQIEKHEIDLKDPFTLIDVSSKVLNGKFENKLELVAQDLLKVIKVVLCQNGRCYVIKEYDCLRNSNTIHYKNKSAINDQLHSIRLWQDGKKHITAIDALEQYHSLFEKIEEVDQTKIEQLLGLAKDTIAANDELIYEYLLNWYVYVIQNVGKKTETSIILQGLQGYSSKNITDIDDIVGKFNAAIENKMLAIANEMKNFGESRMPNMDALKSINTENSFIVNEKYIPKHEVENVVNTIIVTNHVFPVKIENSYRRYARD
;
A
#
# COMPACT_ATOMS: atom_id res chain seq x y z
N MET A 1 48.54 7.01 3.20
CA MET A 1 49.20 7.75 2.11
C MET A 1 48.24 8.00 0.95
N LEU A 2 48.22 9.21 0.37
CA LEU A 2 47.43 9.55 -0.83
C LEU A 2 48.09 8.96 -2.10
N PRO A 3 47.30 8.53 -3.12
CA PRO A 3 47.85 8.17 -4.42
C PRO A 3 48.64 9.34 -5.06
N ALA A 4 49.65 9.01 -5.88
CA ALA A 4 50.47 10.01 -6.57
C ALA A 4 49.66 10.93 -7.51
N ASN A 5 48.52 10.45 -8.02
CA ASN A 5 47.67 11.16 -8.97
C ASN A 5 46.47 11.87 -8.30
N VAL A 6 46.69 12.51 -7.15
CA VAL A 6 45.69 13.36 -6.47
C VAL A 6 46.17 14.80 -6.47
N GLY A 7 45.32 15.77 -6.80
CA GLY A 7 45.68 17.19 -6.76
C GLY A 7 45.69 17.70 -5.32
N LEU A 8 46.78 18.31 -4.85
CA LEU A 8 46.97 18.67 -3.44
C LEU A 8 47.22 20.16 -3.22
N VAL A 9 46.43 20.75 -2.33
CA VAL A 9 46.58 22.14 -1.89
C VAL A 9 46.61 22.21 -0.37
N LYS A 10 47.67 22.77 0.21
CA LYS A 10 47.77 23.03 1.64
C LYS A 10 46.91 24.23 2.01
N THR A 11 46.13 24.07 3.08
CA THR A 11 45.35 25.15 3.64
C THR A 11 46.21 26.05 4.52
N ALA A 12 45.78 27.30 4.67
CA ALA A 12 46.45 28.28 5.52
C ALA A 12 46.56 27.88 7.01
N HIS A 13 45.71 26.94 7.48
CA HIS A 13 45.68 26.48 8.86
C HIS A 13 46.36 25.12 9.06
N GLY A 14 47.09 24.62 8.05
CA GLY A 14 47.86 23.39 8.15
C GLY A 14 47.14 22.10 7.72
N GLY A 15 45.85 22.17 7.38
CA GLY A 15 45.11 21.08 6.73
C GLY A 15 45.41 20.96 5.23
N LEU A 16 44.80 19.98 4.56
CA LEU A 16 45.07 19.59 3.18
C LEU A 16 43.77 19.46 2.36
N TYR A 17 43.77 19.98 1.14
CA TYR A 17 42.72 19.75 0.15
C TYR A 17 43.20 18.73 -0.88
N ALA A 18 42.40 17.68 -1.09
CA ALA A 18 42.65 16.61 -2.03
C ALA A 18 41.61 16.60 -3.16
N TYR A 19 42.04 16.74 -4.40
CA TYR A 19 41.21 16.75 -5.60
C TYR A 19 41.35 15.43 -6.37
N CYS A 20 40.23 14.73 -6.58
CA CYS A 20 40.21 13.39 -7.19
C CYS A 20 39.11 13.25 -8.26
N ASN A 21 39.18 12.19 -9.08
CA ASN A 21 38.10 11.83 -10.00
C ASN A 21 36.92 11.22 -9.22
N LYS A 22 35.70 11.67 -9.50
CA LYS A 22 34.49 11.14 -8.84
C LYS A 22 34.12 9.74 -9.32
N ASN A 23 34.55 9.29 -10.50
CA ASN A 23 34.23 7.97 -11.06
C ASN A 23 32.73 7.60 -10.96
N GLY A 24 31.85 8.54 -11.33
CA GLY A 24 30.39 8.35 -11.29
C GLY A 24 29.70 8.58 -9.93
N TYR A 25 30.44 8.84 -8.85
CA TYR A 25 29.83 9.17 -7.55
C TYR A 25 29.14 10.54 -7.59
N ILE A 26 27.80 10.53 -7.48
CA ILE A 26 26.98 11.75 -7.40
C ILE A 26 26.97 12.22 -5.94
N LEU A 27 27.86 13.16 -5.61
CA LEU A 27 27.83 13.83 -4.30
C LEU A 27 26.62 14.79 -4.23
N PRO A 28 25.84 14.79 -3.14
CA PRO A 28 24.64 15.63 -2.99
C PRO A 28 24.94 17.14 -3.04
N ALA A 29 26.21 17.53 -2.86
CA ALA A 29 26.72 18.85 -3.21
C ALA A 29 28.20 18.74 -3.60
N ASN A 30 28.71 19.68 -4.40
CA ASN A 30 30.17 19.89 -4.60
C ASN A 30 30.85 20.52 -3.35
N ARG A 31 30.33 20.26 -2.15
CA ARG A 31 30.79 20.87 -0.89
C ARG A 31 31.35 19.75 0.00
N CYS A 32 32.50 20.03 0.65
CA CYS A 32 33.22 19.21 1.62
C CYS A 32 32.51 17.90 2.02
N VAL A 33 33.05 16.77 1.58
CA VAL A 33 32.92 15.56 2.41
C VAL A 33 33.83 15.80 3.61
N LYS A 34 33.25 15.83 4.81
CA LYS A 34 33.91 16.18 6.09
C LYS A 34 35.32 15.56 6.23
N CYS A 35 36.22 16.34 6.85
CA CYS A 35 37.60 16.02 7.20
C CYS A 35 37.82 14.54 7.58
N ILE A 36 38.70 13.88 6.84
CA ILE A 36 39.36 12.66 7.32
C ILE A 36 40.66 13.11 8.00
N ILE A 37 40.86 12.70 9.24
CA ILE A 37 42.11 12.95 9.98
C ILE A 37 43.01 11.75 9.77
N VAL A 38 44.12 11.94 9.06
CA VAL A 38 45.18 10.93 8.89
C VAL A 38 46.47 11.53 9.44
N ASP A 39 47.12 10.84 10.37
CA ASP A 39 48.40 11.27 10.97
C ASP A 39 48.39 12.73 11.48
N ASN A 40 47.30 13.14 12.15
CA ASN A 40 47.04 14.50 12.65
C ASN A 40 46.92 15.62 11.58
N ILE A 41 46.71 15.25 10.31
CA ILE A 41 46.43 16.20 9.22
C ILE A 41 44.95 16.08 8.85
N GLU A 42 44.22 17.19 8.89
CA GLU A 42 42.84 17.28 8.40
C GLU A 42 42.84 17.34 6.87
N ILE A 43 42.19 16.38 6.21
CA ILE A 43 42.09 16.31 4.74
C ILE A 43 40.65 16.49 4.30
N ASP A 44 40.37 17.53 3.52
CA ASP A 44 39.10 17.73 2.82
C ASP A 44 39.19 17.17 1.39
N ILE A 45 38.24 16.31 1.02
CA ILE A 45 38.20 15.71 -0.32
C ILE A 45 37.19 16.44 -1.21
N PHE A 46 37.65 16.81 -2.41
CA PHE A 46 36.87 17.46 -3.45
C PHE A 46 36.83 16.58 -4.71
N GLY A 47 35.64 16.42 -5.30
CA GLY A 47 35.49 15.71 -6.56
C GLY A 47 35.73 16.62 -7.78
N GLN A 48 36.31 16.04 -8.83
CA GLN A 48 36.86 16.62 -10.06
C GLN A 48 36.36 18.01 -10.48
N MET A 49 37.34 18.84 -10.86
CA MET A 49 37.17 20.11 -11.55
C MET A 49 37.02 19.86 -13.05
N PHE A 50 35.84 20.07 -13.61
CA PHE A 50 35.71 20.18 -15.06
C PHE A 50 36.14 21.60 -15.49
N LYS A 51 37.01 21.71 -16.51
CA LYS A 51 37.22 22.99 -17.21
C LYS A 51 36.00 23.35 -18.09
N HIS A 52 35.25 22.35 -18.54
CA HIS A 52 33.99 22.48 -19.30
C HIS A 52 33.00 21.38 -18.90
N LYS A 53 31.71 21.71 -18.78
CA LYS A 53 30.63 20.72 -18.60
C LYS A 53 30.51 19.88 -19.89
N GLU A 54 30.52 18.56 -19.77
CA GLU A 54 29.83 17.69 -20.72
C GLU A 54 28.46 17.39 -20.12
N TYR A 55 27.40 17.88 -20.77
CA TYR A 55 26.04 17.44 -20.51
C TYR A 55 25.59 16.54 -21.65
N SER A 56 25.12 15.35 -21.31
CA SER A 56 24.19 14.64 -22.17
C SER A 56 22.88 15.44 -22.19
N GLU A 57 22.59 16.05 -23.34
CA GLU A 57 21.25 16.38 -23.85
C GLU A 57 20.49 17.60 -23.28
N ASP A 58 21.13 18.77 -23.11
CA ASP A 58 20.36 20.03 -23.12
C ASP A 58 21.23 21.25 -23.59
N PRO A 59 21.01 21.81 -24.80
CA PRO A 59 21.85 22.87 -25.35
C PRO A 59 21.62 24.28 -24.79
N GLU A 60 20.59 24.55 -23.99
CA GLU A 60 20.19 25.93 -23.63
C GLU A 60 20.58 26.42 -22.23
N GLN A 61 21.30 25.63 -21.43
CA GLN A 61 21.81 26.08 -20.11
C GLN A 61 23.33 26.30 -20.10
N GLN A 62 23.81 27.31 -20.82
CA GLN A 62 25.17 27.84 -20.63
C GLN A 62 25.23 28.81 -19.43
N GLU A 63 24.92 28.33 -18.23
CA GLU A 63 25.30 29.04 -17.00
C GLU A 63 26.59 28.47 -16.40
N LEU A 64 27.60 29.36 -16.33
CA LEU A 64 28.84 29.21 -15.58
C LEU A 64 28.51 29.05 -14.09
N ILE A 65 28.36 27.81 -13.62
CA ILE A 65 28.41 27.55 -12.18
C ILE A 65 29.85 27.79 -11.75
N GLN A 66 30.10 28.94 -11.10
CA GLN A 66 31.36 29.19 -10.42
C GLN A 66 31.56 28.14 -9.33
N ASN A 67 32.30 27.08 -9.67
CA ASN A 67 32.83 26.15 -8.69
C ASN A 67 33.72 26.94 -7.73
N ARG A 68 33.45 26.89 -6.42
CA ARG A 68 34.32 27.46 -5.37
C ARG A 68 35.56 26.59 -5.19
N ILE A 69 36.34 26.45 -6.25
CA ILE A 69 37.62 25.77 -6.25
C ILE A 69 38.63 26.73 -5.64
N VAL A 70 39.32 26.29 -4.59
CA VAL A 70 40.44 27.05 -4.06
C VAL A 70 41.68 26.65 -4.86
N GLY A 71 42.06 27.52 -5.80
CA GLY A 71 43.23 27.35 -6.65
C GLY A 71 44.55 27.50 -5.88
N PRO A 72 45.66 26.99 -6.42
CA PRO A 72 46.97 27.20 -5.82
C PRO A 72 47.32 28.70 -5.86
N ASN A 73 47.91 29.22 -4.78
CA ASN A 73 48.20 30.65 -4.60
C ASN A 73 46.99 31.56 -4.36
N SER A 74 45.80 31.01 -4.14
CA SER A 74 44.68 31.78 -3.62
C SER A 74 45.03 32.36 -2.25
N SER A 75 44.51 33.54 -1.93
CA SER A 75 44.67 34.15 -0.61
C SER A 75 43.34 34.67 -0.10
N PHE A 76 43.16 34.63 1.21
CA PHE A 76 42.01 35.23 1.88
C PHE A 76 42.47 36.05 3.08
N ARG A 77 41.64 37.00 3.48
CA ARG A 77 41.90 37.83 4.65
C ARG A 77 41.06 37.31 5.81
N GLU A 78 41.71 36.99 6.91
CA GLU A 78 41.06 36.66 8.16
C GLU A 78 41.38 37.76 9.19
N THR A 79 40.46 38.03 10.10
CA THR A 79 40.73 38.93 11.24
C THR A 79 40.80 38.09 12.49
N ARG A 80 42.02 37.89 13.02
CA ARG A 80 42.27 37.25 14.30
C ARG A 80 42.78 38.29 15.28
N ASN A 81 42.20 38.34 16.48
CA ASN A 81 42.59 39.26 17.55
C ASN A 81 42.78 40.72 17.08
N ILE A 82 41.82 41.24 16.30
CA ILE A 82 41.76 42.63 15.80
C ILE A 82 42.84 42.97 14.74
N LYS A 83 43.76 42.05 14.41
CA LYS A 83 44.68 42.18 13.27
C LYS A 83 44.16 41.44 12.04
N ARG A 84 44.26 42.10 10.88
CA ARG A 84 43.96 41.49 9.57
C ARG A 84 45.19 40.76 9.07
N GLU A 85 45.10 39.46 8.93
CA GLU A 85 46.16 38.61 8.38
C GLU A 85 45.74 38.12 7.00
N THR A 86 46.67 38.14 6.04
CA THR A 86 46.44 37.56 4.72
C THR A 86 47.05 36.17 4.70
N LEU A 87 46.18 35.18 4.59
CA LEU A 87 46.51 33.77 4.60
C LEU A 87 46.51 33.22 3.18
N LYS A 88 47.47 32.34 2.86
CA LYS A 88 47.67 31.79 1.52
C LYS A 88 47.48 30.28 1.51
N TYR A 89 46.97 29.79 0.38
CA TYR A 89 46.93 28.37 0.06
C TYR A 89 48.17 28.00 -0.77
N GLU A 90 48.88 26.94 -0.37
CA GLU A 90 50.12 26.51 -1.02
C GLU A 90 49.87 25.28 -1.90
N ALA A 91 50.38 25.28 -3.13
CA ALA A 91 50.35 24.08 -3.97
C ALA A 91 51.34 23.06 -3.41
N ILE A 92 50.90 21.81 -3.19
CA ILE A 92 51.81 20.74 -2.75
C ILE A 92 52.39 19.98 -3.94
N ASN A 93 51.63 19.86 -5.03
CA ASN A 93 52.07 19.28 -6.29
C ASN A 93 51.59 20.09 -7.49
N ASP A 94 52.13 19.78 -8.68
CA ASP A 94 51.77 20.44 -9.95
C ASP A 94 50.40 20.00 -10.48
N TRP A 95 49.39 20.12 -9.63
CA TRP A 95 48.05 19.63 -9.91
C TRP A 95 47.35 20.40 -11.03
N ALA A 96 47.78 21.63 -11.33
CA ALA A 96 47.26 22.43 -12.43
C ALA A 96 47.45 21.74 -13.80
N ASN A 97 48.45 20.86 -13.92
CA ASN A 97 48.81 20.13 -15.13
C ASN A 97 48.55 18.62 -15.05
N MET A 98 47.98 18.12 -13.94
CA MET A 98 47.73 16.68 -13.77
C MET A 98 46.54 16.20 -14.61
N THR A 99 46.80 15.20 -15.44
CA THR A 99 45.77 14.43 -16.18
C THR A 99 45.51 13.10 -15.48
N HIS A 100 44.29 12.55 -15.58
CA HIS A 100 43.93 11.24 -15.02
C HIS A 100 44.06 11.15 -13.49
N LEU A 101 43.34 12.03 -12.77
CA LEU A 101 43.26 11.99 -11.31
C LEU A 101 42.75 10.62 -10.82
N SER A 102 43.31 10.12 -9.72
CA SER A 102 42.88 8.89 -9.04
C SER A 102 41.41 8.96 -8.65
N SER A 103 40.70 7.82 -8.66
CA SER A 103 39.29 7.81 -8.31
C SER A 103 39.08 7.97 -6.81
N LEU A 104 37.95 8.57 -6.42
CA LEU A 104 37.53 8.69 -5.03
C LEU A 104 37.46 7.32 -4.34
N LYS A 105 36.99 6.30 -5.08
CA LYS A 105 36.92 4.93 -4.60
C LYS A 105 38.32 4.39 -4.23
N ASP A 106 39.30 4.55 -5.12
CA ASP A 106 40.66 4.05 -4.87
C ASP A 106 41.32 4.72 -3.65
N ILE A 107 40.99 5.98 -3.39
CA ILE A 107 41.50 6.73 -2.23
C ILE A 107 40.89 6.17 -0.94
N LEU A 108 39.58 5.96 -0.93
CA LEU A 108 38.83 5.50 0.25
C LEU A 108 39.13 4.03 0.57
N ASP A 109 39.23 3.17 -0.45
CA ASP A 109 39.63 1.76 -0.30
C ASP A 109 41.02 1.67 0.35
N LYS A 110 41.98 2.50 -0.09
CA LYS A 110 43.33 2.57 0.52
C LYS A 110 43.33 3.07 1.96
N TRP A 111 42.32 3.82 2.35
CA TRP A 111 42.18 4.36 3.71
C TRP A 111 41.30 3.48 4.60
N ASN A 112 40.80 2.36 4.08
CA ASN A 112 39.84 1.49 4.74
C ASN A 112 38.61 2.27 5.23
N VAL A 113 38.21 3.30 4.47
CA VAL A 113 37.04 4.13 4.75
C VAL A 113 35.91 3.62 3.90
N ASP A 114 35.01 2.87 4.53
CA ASP A 114 33.83 2.34 3.87
C ASP A 114 32.71 3.39 3.87
N ILE A 115 32.20 3.74 2.69
CA ILE A 115 30.99 4.57 2.51
C ILE A 115 29.83 3.68 2.05
N GLU A 116 29.65 2.54 2.70
CA GLU A 116 28.44 1.73 2.60
C GLU A 116 27.25 2.40 3.32
N ILE A 117 26.62 3.35 2.62
CA ILE A 117 25.15 3.39 2.59
C ILE A 117 24.79 3.07 1.16
N SER A 118 24.22 1.88 0.94
CA SER A 118 23.77 1.47 -0.39
C SER A 118 22.76 2.49 -0.95
N TYR A 119 22.71 2.69 -2.27
CA TYR A 119 21.71 3.58 -2.88
C TYR A 119 20.28 3.21 -2.44
N ALA A 120 20.00 1.92 -2.26
CA ALA A 120 18.74 1.44 -1.73
C ALA A 120 18.46 1.96 -0.30
N GLU A 121 19.46 1.93 0.58
CA GLU A 121 19.35 2.41 1.96
C GLU A 121 19.31 3.96 2.04
N TYR A 122 19.95 4.66 1.11
CA TYR A 122 19.78 6.12 0.91
C TYR A 122 18.36 6.46 0.45
N ILE A 123 17.82 5.71 -0.52
CA ILE A 123 16.45 5.89 -1.01
C ILE A 123 15.44 5.56 0.11
N GLU A 124 15.68 4.52 0.91
CA GLU A 124 14.85 4.17 2.06
C GLU A 124 14.88 5.29 3.13
N LYS A 125 16.04 5.87 3.42
CA LYS A 125 16.19 7.03 4.34
C LYS A 125 15.58 8.33 3.77
N LYS A 126 15.65 8.54 2.45
CA LYS A 126 14.98 9.63 1.73
C LYS A 126 13.46 9.48 1.74
N GLN A 127 12.95 8.27 1.55
CA GLN A 127 11.53 7.92 1.63
C GLN A 127 11.00 8.01 3.07
N LYS A 128 11.80 7.64 4.08
CA LYS A 128 11.52 7.86 5.51
C LYS A 128 11.62 9.32 5.96
N ARG A 129 12.06 10.24 5.09
CA ARG A 129 12.03 11.72 5.25
C ARG A 129 12.58 12.24 6.58
N GLU A 130 13.77 11.76 6.99
CA GLU A 130 14.45 12.33 8.17
C GLU A 130 15.01 13.75 7.95
N PHE A 131 15.11 14.25 6.70
CA PHE A 131 15.46 15.65 6.42
C PHE A 131 14.63 16.28 5.29
N GLY A 132 13.76 17.24 5.66
CA GLY A 132 13.40 18.43 4.87
C GLY A 132 12.50 18.29 3.63
N GLN A 133 11.37 19.00 3.66
CA GLN A 133 10.43 19.33 2.57
C GLN A 133 9.67 18.16 1.91
N GLN A 134 8.36 18.09 2.20
CA GLN A 134 7.41 17.30 1.43
C GLN A 134 6.74 18.23 0.41
N ILE A 135 7.35 18.34 -0.77
CA ILE A 135 6.64 18.80 -1.95
C ILE A 135 5.81 17.59 -2.43
N THR A 136 4.52 17.78 -2.69
CA THR A 136 3.63 16.78 -3.29
C THR A 136 4.00 16.55 -4.77
N ASP A 137 3.51 15.48 -5.39
CA ASP A 137 3.91 15.08 -6.76
C ASP A 137 3.55 16.15 -7.82
N ASP A 138 2.66 17.09 -7.49
CA ASP A 138 2.25 18.25 -8.31
C ASP A 138 3.07 19.54 -8.03
N GLY A 139 4.12 19.47 -7.20
CA GLY A 139 4.93 20.64 -6.86
C GLY A 139 4.38 21.51 -5.73
N THR A 140 3.27 21.12 -5.08
CA THR A 140 2.67 21.90 -3.99
C THR A 140 3.25 21.53 -2.60
N ILE A 141 3.13 22.41 -1.62
CA ILE A 141 3.62 22.17 -0.26
C ILE A 141 2.55 21.41 0.51
N ASP A 142 2.93 20.30 1.15
CA ASP A 142 2.00 19.51 1.94
C ASP A 142 1.33 20.35 3.04
N LYS A 143 0.00 20.45 2.98
CA LYS A 143 -0.79 21.35 3.82
C LYS A 143 -1.12 20.67 5.14
N ILE A 144 -0.61 21.20 6.25
CA ILE A 144 -1.12 20.81 7.57
C ILE A 144 -2.58 21.30 7.72
N ASN A 145 -3.42 20.49 8.36
CA ASN A 145 -4.80 20.88 8.64
C ASN A 145 -4.87 21.96 9.73
N ASP A 146 -6.00 22.66 9.80
CA ASP A 146 -6.18 23.80 10.71
C ASP A 146 -6.05 23.40 12.19
N GLU A 147 -6.51 22.20 12.56
CA GLU A 147 -6.40 21.66 13.91
C GLU A 147 -4.92 21.51 14.34
N LEU A 148 -4.09 20.91 13.50
CA LEU A 148 -2.65 20.75 13.76
C LEU A 148 -1.90 22.07 13.66
N ALA A 149 -2.30 22.97 12.77
CA ALA A 149 -1.73 24.31 12.64
C ALA A 149 -1.96 25.14 13.90
N GLN A 150 -3.20 25.17 14.41
CA GLN A 150 -3.54 25.88 15.64
C GLN A 150 -2.80 25.31 16.84
N ALA A 151 -2.84 23.99 17.02
CA ALA A 151 -2.10 23.35 18.11
C ALA A 151 -0.59 23.61 18.02
N SER A 152 -0.03 23.68 16.81
CA SER A 152 1.38 24.00 16.60
C SER A 152 1.70 25.42 17.07
N ILE A 153 0.84 26.39 16.77
CA ILE A 153 0.98 27.79 17.17
C ILE A 153 0.84 27.97 18.68
N ASP A 154 -0.14 27.32 19.29
CA ASP A 154 -0.37 27.41 20.74
C ASP A 154 0.83 26.95 21.57
N GLY A 155 1.64 26.03 21.01
CA GLY A 155 2.87 25.53 21.61
C GLY A 155 4.11 26.42 21.41
N LEU A 156 4.07 27.41 20.51
CA LEU A 156 5.20 28.32 20.20
C LEU A 156 5.29 29.48 21.19
N LYS A 157 5.30 29.16 22.48
CA LYS A 157 5.38 30.14 23.57
C LYS A 157 6.56 29.82 24.47
N ASN A 158 7.10 30.86 25.10
CA ASN A 158 8.24 30.78 26.02
C ASN A 158 9.54 30.25 25.39
N LEU A 159 9.70 30.37 24.06
CA LEU A 159 10.92 29.98 23.36
C LEU A 159 11.95 31.11 23.38
N THR A 160 13.24 30.76 23.38
CA THR A 160 14.32 31.71 23.06
C THR A 160 14.67 31.58 21.58
N ILE A 161 14.52 32.66 20.82
CA ILE A 161 14.64 32.65 19.36
C ILE A 161 15.91 33.38 18.89
N HIS A 162 16.70 32.68 18.11
CA HIS A 162 18.03 33.07 17.64
C HIS A 162 18.00 33.50 16.16
N ASN A 163 18.99 34.31 15.74
CA ASN A 163 19.03 34.82 14.37
C ASN A 163 19.51 33.78 13.35
N TYR A 164 20.61 33.09 13.67
CA TYR A 164 21.28 32.22 12.71
C TYR A 164 20.77 30.79 12.81
N PRO A 165 20.68 30.07 11.67
CA PRO A 165 20.29 28.69 11.65
C PRO A 165 21.38 27.81 12.28
N GLN A 166 21.10 27.32 13.49
CA GLN A 166 21.72 26.15 14.08
C GLN A 166 20.86 24.92 13.81
N ALA A 167 21.34 23.73 14.17
CA ALA A 167 20.48 22.55 14.18
C ALA A 167 19.25 22.84 15.07
N ILE A 168 18.04 22.51 14.58
CA ILE A 168 16.78 22.77 15.30
C ILE A 168 16.79 22.11 16.68
N ALA A 169 17.55 21.02 16.89
CA ALA A 169 17.69 20.40 18.20
C ALA A 169 18.48 21.25 19.22
N MET A 170 19.30 22.19 18.76
CA MET A 170 20.15 23.04 19.61
C MET A 170 19.47 24.38 19.92
N GLU A 171 19.00 25.09 18.88
CA GLU A 171 18.40 26.42 19.04
C GLU A 171 17.26 26.61 18.04
N VAL A 172 16.23 27.35 18.46
CA VAL A 172 15.15 27.77 17.58
C VAL A 172 15.60 29.01 16.81
N SER A 173 15.66 28.93 15.48
CA SER A 173 15.98 30.09 14.65
C SER A 173 14.73 30.83 14.20
N LEU A 174 14.84 32.15 14.06
CA LEU A 174 13.75 33.00 13.58
C LEU A 174 13.32 32.62 12.16
N LEU A 175 14.28 32.21 11.31
CA LEU A 175 14.00 31.68 9.98
C LEU A 175 13.16 30.39 10.03
N SER A 176 13.48 29.45 10.92
CA SER A 176 12.71 28.21 11.06
C SER A 176 11.27 28.45 11.50
N VAL A 177 11.05 29.41 12.41
CA VAL A 177 9.70 29.80 12.85
C VAL A 177 8.93 30.39 11.68
N PHE A 178 9.48 31.38 10.97
CA PHE A 178 8.80 31.99 9.82
C PHE A 178 8.56 31.00 8.68
N SER A 179 9.52 30.14 8.34
CA SER A 179 9.30 29.08 7.34
C SER A 179 8.13 28.17 7.74
N GLY A 180 8.00 27.84 9.03
CA GLY A 180 6.85 27.11 9.56
C GLY A 180 5.53 27.87 9.40
N LEU A 181 5.49 29.13 9.83
CA LEU A 181 4.27 29.95 9.81
C LEU A 181 3.78 30.27 8.40
N TYR A 182 4.68 30.64 7.49
CA TYR A 182 4.32 30.85 6.08
C TYR A 182 3.91 29.55 5.36
N GLY A 183 4.22 28.39 5.96
CA GLY A 183 3.71 27.10 5.52
C GLY A 183 2.24 26.85 5.89
N ILE A 184 1.66 27.61 6.83
CA ILE A 184 0.25 27.51 7.20
C ILE A 184 -0.59 28.23 6.16
N THR A 185 -1.57 27.51 5.61
CA THR A 185 -2.46 28.02 4.56
C THR A 185 -3.58 28.90 5.13
N ASN A 186 -4.08 28.58 6.33
CA ASN A 186 -5.08 29.39 7.00
C ASN A 186 -4.48 30.75 7.42
N GLU A 187 -4.91 31.80 6.73
CA GLU A 187 -4.37 33.14 6.89
C GLU A 187 -4.65 33.75 8.26
N LYS A 188 -5.80 33.44 8.87
CA LYS A 188 -6.16 33.94 10.21
C LYS A 188 -5.20 33.39 11.25
N ILE A 189 -5.02 32.07 11.25
CA ILE A 189 -4.11 31.35 12.14
C ILE A 189 -2.68 31.87 11.98
N ARG A 190 -2.23 32.06 10.73
CA ARG A 190 -0.89 32.59 10.42
C ARG A 190 -0.70 34.04 10.90
N ALA A 191 -1.65 34.92 10.61
CA ALA A 191 -1.55 36.34 10.96
C ALA A 191 -1.55 36.57 12.47
N GLU A 192 -2.38 35.81 13.20
CA GLU A 192 -2.43 35.81 14.66
C GLU A 192 -1.05 35.47 15.24
N GLU A 193 -0.43 34.37 14.80
CA GLU A 193 0.85 33.98 15.41
C GLU A 193 1.99 34.93 15.04
N ILE A 194 2.03 35.46 13.81
CA ILE A 194 3.05 36.44 13.43
C ILE A 194 3.03 37.66 14.38
N ALA A 195 1.85 38.10 14.82
CA ALA A 195 1.72 39.17 15.80
C ALA A 195 2.20 38.74 17.20
N ASN A 196 1.96 37.47 17.56
CA ASN A 196 2.23 36.90 18.87
C ASN A 196 3.71 36.53 19.11
N ILE A 197 4.52 36.29 18.06
CA ILE A 197 5.94 35.87 18.20
C ILE A 197 6.69 36.74 19.21
N ARG A 198 6.61 38.07 19.07
CA ARG A 198 7.34 39.01 19.94
C ARG A 198 6.74 39.14 21.33
N GLN A 199 5.47 38.83 21.49
CA GLN A 199 4.75 38.96 22.75
C GLN A 199 5.00 37.76 23.67
N TYR A 200 5.05 36.55 23.11
CA TYR A 200 5.12 35.31 23.89
C TYR A 200 6.48 34.61 23.84
N ASN A 201 7.46 35.13 23.09
CA ASN A 201 8.80 34.55 22.99
C ASN A 201 9.91 35.59 23.23
N LYS A 202 11.08 35.11 23.64
CA LYS A 202 12.26 35.94 23.89
C LYS A 202 13.18 35.93 22.67
N LEU A 203 13.28 37.06 21.98
CA LEU A 203 14.19 37.21 20.84
C LEU A 203 15.56 37.68 21.31
N THR A 204 16.62 37.10 20.75
CA THR A 204 17.99 37.64 20.91
C THR A 204 18.10 38.99 20.19
N ALA A 205 19.00 39.88 20.62
CA ALA A 205 19.17 41.22 20.01
C ALA A 205 19.45 41.15 18.49
N ASN A 206 20.21 40.13 18.06
CA ASN A 206 20.46 39.90 16.64
C ASN A 206 19.22 39.36 15.90
N ALA A 207 18.38 38.54 16.54
CA ALA A 207 17.12 38.08 15.94
C ALA A 207 16.15 39.25 15.76
N GLU A 208 16.07 40.14 16.76
CA GLU A 208 15.23 41.34 16.71
C GLU A 208 15.64 42.28 15.56
N LYS A 209 16.95 42.54 15.42
CA LYS A 209 17.48 43.38 14.34
C LYS A 209 17.19 42.82 12.94
N ASN A 210 17.14 41.50 12.80
CA ASN A 210 16.94 40.82 11.52
C ASN A 210 15.51 40.32 11.29
N TYR A 211 14.55 40.73 12.13
CA TYR A 211 13.19 40.18 12.14
C TYR A 211 12.49 40.23 10.78
N ARG A 212 12.49 41.41 10.13
CA ARG A 212 11.88 41.59 8.79
C ARG A 212 12.55 40.76 7.71
N GLN A 213 13.87 40.65 7.75
CA GLN A 213 14.62 39.87 6.78
C GLN A 213 14.37 38.37 6.94
N ALA A 214 14.29 37.88 8.18
CA ALA A 214 13.96 36.50 8.48
C ALA A 214 12.52 36.15 8.04
N ALA A 215 11.57 37.07 8.24
CA ALA A 215 10.19 36.91 7.78
C ALA A 215 10.13 36.74 6.25
N PHE A 216 10.73 37.67 5.50
CA PHE A 216 10.80 37.62 4.05
C PHE A 216 11.50 36.36 3.52
N ASN A 217 12.56 35.93 4.18
CA ASN A 217 13.28 34.70 3.79
C ASN A 217 12.47 33.43 4.11
N GLY A 218 11.71 33.44 5.20
CA GLY A 218 10.84 32.32 5.58
C GLY A 218 9.66 32.15 4.62
N GLU A 219 9.07 33.26 4.17
CA GLU A 219 8.02 33.28 3.16
C GLU A 219 8.45 32.62 1.85
N ARG A 220 9.69 32.88 1.41
CA ARG A 220 10.29 32.25 0.22
C ARG A 220 10.56 30.75 0.37
N LYS A 221 10.51 30.22 1.59
CA LYS A 221 10.79 28.81 1.90
C LYS A 221 9.76 28.27 2.91
N PRO A 222 8.48 28.17 2.53
CA PRO A 222 7.45 27.68 3.43
C PRO A 222 7.68 26.19 3.70
N ASN A 223 7.52 25.78 4.95
CA ASN A 223 7.58 24.38 5.37
C ASN A 223 6.86 24.23 6.73
N PRO A 224 5.54 23.96 6.72
CA PRO A 224 4.74 23.94 7.93
C PRO A 224 5.20 22.89 8.95
N CYS A 225 5.74 21.76 8.47
CA CYS A 225 6.23 20.67 9.31
C CYS A 225 7.46 21.03 10.16
N ILE A 226 8.06 22.20 9.99
CA ILE A 226 9.13 22.68 10.88
C ILE A 226 8.58 22.98 12.28
N LEU A 227 7.35 23.47 12.40
CA LEU A 227 6.77 23.84 13.69
C LEU A 227 6.68 22.63 14.63
N THR A 228 6.21 21.49 14.11
CA THR A 228 6.13 20.26 14.90
C THR A 228 7.50 19.75 15.33
N LYS A 229 8.56 19.97 14.52
CA LYS A 229 9.95 19.67 14.90
C LYS A 229 10.46 20.62 15.99
N VAL A 230 10.17 21.91 15.90
CA VAL A 230 10.52 22.89 16.94
C VAL A 230 9.92 22.46 18.28
N LEU A 231 8.63 22.11 18.29
CA LEU A 231 7.94 21.65 19.51
C LEU A 231 8.52 20.34 20.03
N ARG A 232 8.85 19.38 19.15
CA ARG A 232 9.46 18.10 19.56
C ARG A 232 10.76 18.29 20.37
N TYR A 233 11.58 19.28 20.02
CA TYR A 233 12.87 19.51 20.68
C TYR A 233 12.80 20.52 21.83
N HIS A 234 12.00 21.57 21.69
CA HIS A 234 12.00 22.72 22.62
C HIS A 234 10.75 22.81 23.51
N ASN A 235 9.74 21.98 23.25
CA ASN A 235 8.53 21.89 24.05
C ASN A 235 8.02 20.44 24.08
N LYS A 236 8.86 19.54 24.60
CA LYS A 236 8.68 18.09 24.50
C LYS A 236 7.37 17.60 25.13
N ASP A 237 7.00 18.11 26.30
CA ASP A 237 5.79 17.69 27.01
C ASP A 237 4.53 18.04 26.21
N TYR A 238 4.47 19.28 25.70
CA TYR A 238 3.38 19.71 24.82
C TYR A 238 3.36 18.92 23.50
N TYR A 239 4.53 18.62 22.93
CA TYR A 239 4.61 17.80 21.72
C TYR A 239 4.03 16.40 21.95
N GLU A 240 4.38 15.72 23.04
CA GLU A 240 3.91 14.37 23.34
C GLU A 240 2.40 14.35 23.67
N GLN A 241 1.89 15.36 24.39
CA GLN A 241 0.48 15.42 24.80
C GLN A 241 -0.46 15.91 23.70
N SER A 242 -0.06 16.94 22.93
CA SER A 242 -0.96 17.65 22.01
C SER A 242 -0.62 17.39 20.55
N ILE A 243 0.65 17.47 20.16
CA ILE A 243 1.05 17.43 18.74
C ILE A 243 1.12 16.01 18.19
N LYS A 244 1.70 15.08 18.94
CA LYS A 244 1.94 13.70 18.49
C LYS A 244 0.63 12.94 18.20
N PRO A 245 -0.44 13.05 19.02
CA PRO A 245 -1.73 12.46 18.68
C PRO A 245 -2.34 13.05 17.40
N LEU A 246 -2.28 14.37 17.24
CA LEU A 246 -2.79 15.07 16.06
C LEU A 246 -2.00 14.71 14.79
N LEU A 247 -0.67 14.57 14.89
CA LEU A 247 0.16 14.08 13.78
C LEU A 247 -0.24 12.67 13.36
N LYS A 248 -0.47 11.77 14.32
CA LYS A 248 -0.91 10.41 14.02
C LYS A 248 -2.24 10.41 13.26
N LYS A 249 -3.23 11.15 13.76
CA LYS A 249 -4.55 11.34 13.10
C LYS A 249 -4.41 11.95 11.71
N TYR A 250 -3.58 12.98 11.55
CA TYR A 250 -3.31 13.63 10.27
C TYR A 250 -2.75 12.63 9.23
N TYR A 251 -1.76 11.82 9.60
CA TYR A 251 -1.19 10.83 8.68
C TYR A 251 -2.19 9.72 8.33
N GLU A 252 -3.03 9.29 9.29
CA GLU A 252 -4.08 8.29 9.04
C GLU A 252 -5.13 8.82 8.04
N VAL A 253 -5.62 10.05 8.22
CA VAL A 253 -6.57 10.69 7.30
C VAL A 253 -5.96 10.86 5.91
N LYS A 254 -4.71 11.32 5.82
CA LYS A 254 -4.02 11.49 4.53
C LYS A 254 -3.82 10.16 3.80
N LYS A 255 -3.51 9.09 4.54
CA LYS A 255 -3.42 7.73 3.98
C LYS A 255 -4.78 7.27 3.44
N GLN A 256 -5.86 7.49 4.17
CA GLN A 256 -7.22 7.15 3.73
C GLN A 256 -7.65 7.96 2.50
N GLN A 257 -7.34 9.27 2.46
CA GLN A 257 -7.64 10.11 1.31
C GLN A 257 -6.91 9.60 0.05
N LYS A 258 -5.61 9.31 0.16
CA LYS A 258 -4.84 8.74 -0.96
C LYS A 258 -5.48 7.44 -1.47
N ILE A 259 -5.88 6.55 -0.56
CA ILE A 259 -6.57 5.31 -0.94
C ILE A 259 -7.88 5.63 -1.67
N SER A 260 -8.68 6.57 -1.17
CA SER A 260 -9.95 6.99 -1.79
C SER A 260 -9.73 7.56 -3.20
N ASP A 261 -8.74 8.44 -3.37
CA ASP A 261 -8.43 9.06 -4.67
C ASP A 261 -7.95 8.01 -5.68
N THR A 262 -7.08 7.09 -5.25
CA THR A 262 -6.63 5.95 -6.07
C THR A 262 -7.81 5.05 -6.46
N VAL A 263 -8.71 4.73 -5.52
CA VAL A 263 -9.90 3.89 -5.77
C VAL A 263 -10.79 4.50 -6.86
N GLN A 264 -10.94 5.82 -6.91
CA GLN A 264 -11.71 6.50 -7.95
C GLN A 264 -11.06 6.41 -9.34
N GLN A 265 -9.73 6.27 -9.40
CA GLN A 265 -8.98 6.17 -10.66
C GLN A 265 -8.84 4.73 -11.16
N ILE A 266 -9.06 3.73 -10.30
CA ILE A 266 -8.97 2.33 -10.67
C ILE A 266 -10.14 1.95 -11.59
N GLU A 267 -9.81 1.42 -12.75
CA GLU A 267 -10.78 0.83 -13.66
C GLU A 267 -11.48 -0.37 -13.00
N LYS A 268 -12.81 -0.30 -12.92
CA LYS A 268 -13.62 -1.37 -12.34
C LYS A 268 -13.69 -2.54 -13.31
N HIS A 269 -13.35 -3.72 -12.82
CA HIS A 269 -13.45 -4.96 -13.57
C HIS A 269 -14.53 -5.85 -12.97
N GLU A 270 -15.34 -6.47 -13.83
CA GLU A 270 -16.20 -7.60 -13.48
C GLU A 270 -15.41 -8.91 -13.65
N ILE A 271 -15.84 -9.95 -12.92
CA ILE A 271 -15.29 -11.29 -13.14
C ILE A 271 -15.92 -11.85 -14.42
N ASP A 272 -15.14 -11.95 -15.49
CA ASP A 272 -15.52 -12.64 -16.72
C ASP A 272 -14.95 -14.07 -16.71
N LEU A 273 -15.80 -15.08 -16.85
CA LEU A 273 -15.39 -16.48 -16.95
C LEU A 273 -14.75 -16.84 -18.29
N LYS A 274 -15.00 -16.05 -19.35
CA LYS A 274 -14.40 -16.26 -20.68
C LYS A 274 -12.97 -15.73 -20.76
N ASP A 275 -12.64 -14.71 -19.99
CA ASP A 275 -11.27 -14.22 -19.83
C ASP A 275 -10.39 -15.33 -19.24
N PRO A 276 -9.25 -15.71 -19.84
CA PRO A 276 -8.35 -16.71 -19.27
C PRO A 276 -7.60 -16.25 -18.00
N PHE A 277 -7.66 -14.96 -17.63
CA PHE A 277 -6.91 -14.42 -16.50
C PHE A 277 -7.36 -15.01 -15.14
N THR A 278 -6.40 -15.49 -14.35
CA THR A 278 -6.58 -16.12 -13.03
C THR A 278 -5.57 -15.62 -12.01
N LEU A 279 -5.64 -16.15 -10.78
CA LEU A 279 -4.67 -15.84 -9.72
C LEU A 279 -3.23 -16.32 -10.05
N ILE A 280 -3.10 -17.32 -10.93
CA ILE A 280 -1.79 -17.79 -11.42
C ILE A 280 -1.12 -16.66 -12.20
N ASP A 281 -1.88 -15.94 -13.04
CA ASP A 281 -1.36 -14.83 -13.83
C ASP A 281 -0.89 -13.66 -12.95
N VAL A 282 -1.60 -13.38 -11.85
CA VAL A 282 -1.15 -12.42 -10.83
C VAL A 282 0.22 -12.83 -10.31
N SER A 283 0.38 -14.11 -9.94
CA SER A 283 1.65 -14.65 -9.44
C SER A 283 2.77 -14.57 -10.50
N SER A 284 2.45 -14.86 -11.76
CA SER A 284 3.38 -14.69 -12.88
C SER A 284 3.77 -13.23 -13.11
N LYS A 285 2.84 -12.28 -12.96
CA LYS A 285 3.15 -10.84 -13.05
C LYS A 285 4.08 -10.37 -11.94
N VAL A 286 3.95 -10.92 -10.72
CA VAL A 286 4.90 -10.67 -9.62
C VAL A 286 6.30 -11.12 -10.00
N LEU A 287 6.45 -12.35 -10.48
CA LEU A 287 7.76 -12.90 -10.88
C LEU A 287 8.44 -12.08 -11.99
N ASN A 288 7.64 -11.40 -12.81
CA ASN A 288 8.11 -10.52 -13.87
C ASN A 288 8.28 -9.05 -13.43
N GLY A 289 8.12 -8.74 -12.15
CA GLY A 289 8.33 -7.38 -11.60
C GLY A 289 7.31 -6.34 -12.07
N LYS A 290 6.16 -6.74 -12.61
CA LYS A 290 5.22 -5.85 -13.31
C LYS A 290 4.43 -4.89 -12.42
N PHE A 291 4.48 -5.07 -11.10
CA PHE A 291 3.70 -4.26 -10.15
C PHE A 291 4.44 -3.03 -9.61
N GLU A 292 5.75 -2.88 -9.87
CA GLU A 292 6.53 -1.69 -9.46
C GLU A 292 6.37 -1.27 -7.98
N ASN A 293 6.14 -2.23 -7.07
CA ASN A 293 5.83 -1.99 -5.65
C ASN A 293 4.56 -1.15 -5.40
N LYS A 294 3.60 -1.16 -6.33
CA LYS A 294 2.32 -0.47 -6.23
C LYS A 294 1.18 -1.46 -5.98
N LEU A 295 0.58 -1.39 -4.79
CA LEU A 295 -0.55 -2.25 -4.42
C LEU A 295 -1.81 -2.00 -5.27
N GLU A 296 -1.96 -0.81 -5.85
CA GLU A 296 -3.11 -0.46 -6.69
C GLU A 296 -3.17 -1.28 -7.99
N LEU A 297 -2.02 -1.58 -8.59
CA LEU A 297 -1.92 -2.45 -9.78
C LEU A 297 -2.25 -3.90 -9.45
N VAL A 298 -1.86 -4.36 -8.26
CA VAL A 298 -2.23 -5.69 -7.76
C VAL A 298 -3.73 -5.76 -7.53
N ALA A 299 -4.32 -4.74 -6.90
CA ALA A 299 -5.76 -4.67 -6.67
C ALA A 299 -6.57 -4.69 -7.98
N GLN A 300 -6.12 -3.95 -9.01
CA GLN A 300 -6.71 -3.97 -10.35
C GLN A 300 -6.76 -5.38 -10.95
N ASP A 301 -5.67 -6.14 -10.85
CA ASP A 301 -5.66 -7.51 -11.36
C ASP A 301 -6.50 -8.45 -10.49
N LEU A 302 -6.48 -8.28 -9.15
CA LEU A 302 -7.32 -9.07 -8.24
C LEU A 302 -8.82 -8.84 -8.51
N LEU A 303 -9.25 -7.65 -8.95
CA LEU A 303 -10.65 -7.38 -9.27
C LEU A 303 -11.21 -8.29 -10.38
N LYS A 304 -10.36 -8.79 -11.29
CA LYS A 304 -10.74 -9.73 -12.35
C LYS A 304 -11.00 -11.15 -11.84
N VAL A 305 -10.55 -11.44 -10.62
CA VAL A 305 -10.47 -12.79 -10.07
C VAL A 305 -11.25 -12.94 -8.76
N ILE A 306 -11.38 -11.88 -7.96
CA ILE A 306 -11.93 -11.93 -6.60
C ILE A 306 -13.05 -10.91 -6.42
N LYS A 307 -14.13 -11.32 -5.75
CA LYS A 307 -15.15 -10.45 -5.16
C LYS A 307 -15.41 -10.82 -3.70
N VAL A 308 -15.83 -9.85 -2.92
CA VAL A 308 -16.19 -10.03 -1.50
C VAL A 308 -17.70 -9.86 -1.36
N VAL A 309 -18.34 -10.83 -0.72
CA VAL A 309 -19.78 -10.83 -0.44
C VAL A 309 -19.98 -10.71 1.07
N LEU A 310 -20.77 -9.72 1.46
CA LEU A 310 -21.20 -9.55 2.86
C LEU A 310 -22.30 -10.57 3.16
N CYS A 311 -22.08 -11.40 4.18
CA CYS A 311 -23.00 -12.44 4.64
C CYS A 311 -23.35 -12.19 6.12
N GLN A 312 -24.45 -12.78 6.61
CA GLN A 312 -24.87 -12.57 8.02
C GLN A 312 -23.79 -12.95 9.05
N ASN A 313 -22.89 -13.88 8.71
CA ASN A 313 -21.81 -14.37 9.57
C ASN A 313 -20.42 -13.79 9.24
N GLY A 314 -20.33 -12.74 8.41
CA GLY A 314 -19.07 -12.07 8.07
C GLY A 314 -18.85 -11.88 6.56
N ARG A 315 -17.62 -12.08 6.09
CA ARG A 315 -17.23 -11.92 4.69
C ARG A 315 -16.99 -13.28 4.04
N CYS A 316 -17.58 -13.48 2.86
CA CYS A 316 -17.29 -14.60 1.99
C CYS A 316 -16.59 -14.11 0.72
N TYR A 317 -15.70 -14.94 0.19
CA TYR A 317 -14.85 -14.57 -0.94
C TYR A 317 -15.22 -15.44 -2.13
N VAL A 318 -15.55 -14.78 -3.23
CA VAL A 318 -15.84 -15.41 -4.52
C VAL A 318 -14.55 -15.31 -5.33
N ILE A 319 -14.01 -16.45 -5.77
CA ILE A 319 -12.78 -16.50 -6.55
C ILE A 319 -13.00 -17.26 -7.85
N LYS A 320 -12.47 -16.71 -8.94
CA LYS A 320 -12.38 -17.36 -10.24
C LYS A 320 -11.13 -18.24 -10.29
N GLU A 321 -11.30 -19.53 -10.55
CA GLU A 321 -10.21 -20.48 -10.70
C GLU A 321 -10.42 -21.35 -11.94
N TYR A 322 -9.32 -21.79 -12.55
CA TYR A 322 -9.35 -22.66 -13.72
C TYR A 322 -9.58 -24.11 -13.30
N ASP A 323 -10.64 -24.73 -13.82
CA ASP A 323 -10.93 -26.15 -13.65
C ASP A 323 -10.33 -26.93 -14.82
N CYS A 324 -9.26 -27.68 -14.54
CA CYS A 324 -8.54 -28.47 -15.55
C CYS A 324 -9.34 -29.68 -16.06
N LEU A 325 -10.29 -30.20 -15.29
CA LEU A 325 -11.14 -31.31 -15.70
C LEU A 325 -12.20 -30.85 -16.69
N ARG A 326 -12.72 -29.63 -16.48
CA ARG A 326 -13.74 -29.01 -17.33
C ARG A 326 -13.17 -28.09 -18.41
N ASN A 327 -11.86 -27.88 -18.42
CA ASN A 327 -11.15 -26.99 -19.35
C ASN A 327 -11.82 -25.61 -19.44
N SER A 328 -12.23 -25.05 -18.30
CA SER A 328 -12.98 -23.79 -18.20
C SER A 328 -12.77 -23.11 -16.85
N ASN A 329 -12.97 -21.79 -16.81
CA ASN A 329 -12.95 -21.06 -15.54
C ASN A 329 -14.26 -21.25 -14.80
N THR A 330 -14.16 -21.47 -13.50
CA THR A 330 -15.29 -21.64 -12.60
C THR A 330 -15.17 -20.73 -11.38
N ILE A 331 -16.28 -20.55 -10.68
CA ILE A 331 -16.34 -19.75 -9.46
C ILE A 331 -16.34 -20.68 -8.25
N HIS A 332 -15.48 -20.38 -7.28
CA HIS A 332 -15.43 -21.03 -5.98
C HIS A 332 -15.71 -20.05 -4.86
N TYR A 333 -16.36 -20.54 -3.81
CA TYR A 333 -16.53 -19.82 -2.56
C TYR A 333 -15.40 -20.21 -1.61
N LYS A 334 -14.78 -19.21 -0.98
CA LYS A 334 -13.75 -19.40 0.05
C LYS A 334 -14.13 -18.64 1.32
N ASN A 335 -13.87 -19.29 2.44
CA ASN A 335 -13.93 -18.64 3.74
C ASN A 335 -12.69 -17.73 3.93
N LYS A 336 -12.69 -16.94 4.99
CA LYS A 336 -11.60 -16.00 5.31
C LYS A 336 -10.23 -16.68 5.49
N SER A 337 -10.18 -17.87 6.09
CA SER A 337 -8.91 -18.57 6.31
C SER A 337 -8.31 -19.02 4.98
N ALA A 338 -9.12 -19.69 4.15
CA ALA A 338 -8.69 -20.23 2.87
C ALA A 338 -8.21 -19.15 1.89
N ILE A 339 -8.93 -18.01 1.82
CA ILE A 339 -8.49 -16.91 0.96
C ILE A 339 -7.22 -16.25 1.49
N ASN A 340 -7.09 -16.14 2.82
CA ASN A 340 -5.90 -15.58 3.44
C ASN A 340 -4.70 -16.47 3.11
N ASP A 341 -4.78 -17.78 3.37
CA ASP A 341 -3.68 -18.70 3.11
C ASP A 341 -3.23 -18.64 1.64
N GLN A 342 -4.19 -18.60 0.70
CA GLN A 342 -3.90 -18.50 -0.73
C GLN A 342 -3.23 -17.17 -1.10
N LEU A 343 -3.74 -16.03 -0.62
CA LEU A 343 -3.18 -14.71 -0.96
C LEU A 343 -1.87 -14.39 -0.21
N HIS A 344 -1.66 -14.93 0.98
CA HIS A 344 -0.38 -14.83 1.70
C HIS A 344 0.74 -15.59 0.97
N SER A 345 0.40 -16.65 0.23
CA SER A 345 1.38 -17.39 -0.58
C SER A 345 1.97 -16.55 -1.73
N ILE A 346 1.23 -15.53 -2.18
CA ILE A 346 1.65 -14.62 -3.26
C ILE A 346 2.42 -13.45 -2.65
N ARG A 347 3.72 -13.64 -2.48
CA ARG A 347 4.65 -12.62 -1.97
C ARG A 347 4.98 -11.62 -3.06
N LEU A 348 4.65 -10.35 -2.86
CA LEU A 348 4.83 -9.29 -3.85
C LEU A 348 6.25 -8.70 -3.78
N TRP A 349 6.63 -8.12 -2.64
CA TRP A 349 7.96 -7.55 -2.39
C TRP A 349 8.24 -7.47 -0.88
N GLN A 350 9.46 -7.06 -0.53
CA GLN A 350 9.86 -6.84 0.86
C GLN A 350 9.95 -5.34 1.15
N ASP A 351 9.30 -4.91 2.23
CA ASP A 351 9.38 -3.55 2.76
C ASP A 351 9.97 -3.60 4.17
N GLY A 352 11.28 -3.33 4.26
CA GLY A 352 12.07 -3.52 5.48
C GLY A 352 12.01 -4.96 6.00
N LYS A 353 11.40 -5.15 7.18
CA LYS A 353 11.21 -6.48 7.80
C LYS A 353 9.89 -7.16 7.43
N LYS A 354 8.97 -6.46 6.77
CA LYS A 354 7.64 -7.00 6.40
C LYS A 354 7.68 -7.48 4.95
N HIS A 355 7.14 -8.68 4.71
CA HIS A 355 6.79 -9.10 3.36
C HIS A 355 5.40 -8.59 3.01
N ILE A 356 5.31 -7.85 1.91
CA ILE A 356 4.04 -7.43 1.33
C ILE A 356 3.56 -8.55 0.42
N THR A 357 2.28 -8.90 0.54
CA THR A 357 1.63 -10.03 -0.12
C THR A 357 0.33 -9.58 -0.80
N ALA A 358 -0.26 -10.43 -1.63
CA ALA A 358 -1.51 -10.09 -2.32
C ALA A 358 -2.67 -9.77 -1.36
N ILE A 359 -2.66 -10.32 -0.14
CA ILE A 359 -3.68 -10.00 0.87
C ILE A 359 -3.60 -8.54 1.30
N ASP A 360 -2.41 -7.93 1.34
CA ASP A 360 -2.25 -6.52 1.70
C ASP A 360 -2.95 -5.61 0.68
N ALA A 361 -2.96 -5.98 -0.61
CA ALA A 361 -3.68 -5.25 -1.64
C ALA A 361 -5.20 -5.36 -1.45
N LEU A 362 -5.70 -6.57 -1.18
CA LEU A 362 -7.11 -6.82 -0.91
C LEU A 362 -7.60 -6.05 0.33
N GLU A 363 -6.83 -6.04 1.42
CA GLU A 363 -7.19 -5.35 2.66
C GLU A 363 -7.13 -3.81 2.50
N GLN A 364 -6.08 -3.30 1.85
CA GLN A 364 -5.93 -1.86 1.62
C GLN A 364 -7.03 -1.29 0.73
N TYR A 365 -7.47 -2.04 -0.28
CA TYR A 365 -8.47 -1.62 -1.25
C TYR A 365 -9.79 -2.41 -1.14
N HIS A 366 -10.15 -2.89 0.06
CA HIS A 366 -11.31 -3.78 0.28
C HIS A 366 -12.63 -3.24 -0.30
N SER A 367 -12.83 -1.92 -0.30
CA SER A 367 -14.03 -1.27 -0.84
C SER A 367 -14.26 -1.54 -2.34
N LEU A 368 -13.21 -1.83 -3.11
CA LEU A 368 -13.31 -2.21 -4.53
C LEU A 368 -13.95 -3.60 -4.71
N PHE A 369 -13.80 -4.47 -3.72
CA PHE A 369 -14.20 -5.88 -3.83
C PHE A 369 -15.60 -6.14 -3.29
N GLU A 370 -16.11 -5.28 -2.39
CA GLU A 370 -17.42 -5.44 -1.74
C GLU A 370 -18.60 -4.88 -2.55
N LYS A 371 -18.35 -3.91 -3.44
CA LYS A 371 -19.43 -3.13 -4.06
C LYS A 371 -19.87 -3.70 -5.41
N ILE A 372 -21.15 -4.07 -5.50
CA ILE A 372 -21.90 -4.06 -6.76
C ILE A 372 -22.66 -2.73 -6.74
N GLU A 373 -22.26 -1.77 -7.57
CA GLU A 373 -22.86 -0.43 -7.56
C GLU A 373 -24.26 -0.41 -8.17
N GLU A 374 -24.49 -1.26 -9.15
CA GLU A 374 -25.76 -1.38 -9.86
C GLU A 374 -26.05 -2.86 -10.10
N VAL A 375 -27.29 -3.26 -9.81
CA VAL A 375 -27.78 -4.59 -10.17
C VAL A 375 -28.23 -4.52 -11.62
N ASP A 376 -27.52 -5.21 -12.50
CA ASP A 376 -27.98 -5.40 -13.87
C ASP A 376 -29.14 -6.40 -13.88
N GLN A 377 -30.36 -5.87 -13.87
CA GLN A 377 -31.58 -6.66 -13.84
C GLN A 377 -31.65 -7.64 -15.02
N THR A 378 -31.08 -7.30 -16.17
CA THR A 378 -31.12 -8.15 -17.38
C THR A 378 -30.35 -9.47 -17.19
N LYS A 379 -29.32 -9.49 -16.32
CA LYS A 379 -28.55 -10.69 -16.00
C LYS A 379 -29.33 -11.70 -15.14
N ILE A 380 -30.30 -11.23 -14.35
CA ILE A 380 -31.10 -12.08 -13.44
C ILE A 380 -32.53 -12.29 -13.91
N GLU A 381 -33.00 -11.50 -14.89
CA GLU A 381 -34.37 -11.53 -15.41
C GLU A 381 -34.79 -12.92 -15.88
N GLN A 382 -33.91 -13.66 -16.58
CA GLN A 382 -34.20 -15.02 -17.02
C GLN A 382 -34.43 -16.00 -15.85
N LEU A 383 -33.68 -15.84 -14.76
CA LEU A 383 -33.84 -16.67 -13.56
C LEU A 383 -35.14 -16.32 -12.84
N LEU A 384 -35.44 -15.02 -12.69
CA LEU A 384 -36.66 -14.54 -12.05
C LEU A 384 -37.90 -14.95 -12.86
N GLY A 385 -37.85 -14.83 -14.19
CA GLY A 385 -38.89 -15.28 -15.09
C GLY A 385 -39.09 -16.79 -15.03
N LEU A 386 -38.01 -17.59 -15.04
CA LEU A 386 -38.12 -19.04 -14.85
C LEU A 386 -38.79 -19.39 -13.52
N ALA A 387 -38.39 -18.73 -12.43
CA ALA A 387 -38.95 -18.97 -11.10
C ALA A 387 -40.44 -18.57 -11.02
N LYS A 388 -40.82 -17.43 -11.60
CA LYS A 388 -42.19 -16.91 -11.55
C LYS A 388 -43.13 -17.63 -12.52
N ASP A 389 -42.73 -17.72 -13.78
CA ASP A 389 -43.62 -18.14 -14.86
C ASP A 389 -43.70 -19.67 -14.95
N THR A 390 -42.54 -20.34 -14.88
CA THR A 390 -42.44 -21.78 -15.14
C THR A 390 -42.56 -22.62 -13.87
N ILE A 391 -41.84 -22.23 -12.80
CA ILE A 391 -41.81 -23.01 -11.56
C ILE A 391 -43.06 -22.68 -10.72
N ALA A 392 -43.23 -21.42 -10.33
CA ALA A 392 -44.37 -21.00 -9.51
C ALA A 392 -45.70 -20.91 -10.28
N ALA A 393 -45.70 -21.05 -11.61
CA ALA A 393 -46.89 -20.93 -12.45
C ALA A 393 -47.69 -19.63 -12.21
N ASN A 394 -46.99 -18.51 -11.97
CA ASN A 394 -47.53 -17.20 -11.57
C ASN A 394 -48.23 -17.14 -10.20
N ASP A 395 -48.08 -18.16 -9.34
CA ASP A 395 -48.49 -18.08 -7.94
C ASP A 395 -47.49 -17.22 -7.15
N GLU A 396 -47.96 -16.06 -6.65
CA GLU A 396 -47.11 -15.10 -5.93
C GLU A 396 -46.57 -15.66 -4.60
N LEU A 397 -47.32 -16.51 -3.90
CA LEU A 397 -46.87 -17.07 -2.61
C LEU A 397 -45.74 -18.08 -2.83
N ILE A 398 -45.89 -18.94 -3.83
CA ILE A 398 -44.86 -19.90 -4.21
C ILE A 398 -43.61 -19.17 -4.73
N TYR A 399 -43.81 -18.19 -5.62
CA TYR A 399 -42.72 -17.40 -6.17
C TYR A 399 -41.93 -16.68 -5.06
N GLU A 400 -42.62 -16.05 -4.11
CA GLU A 400 -42.00 -15.39 -2.96
C GLU A 400 -41.23 -16.38 -2.08
N TYR A 401 -41.79 -17.56 -1.81
CA TYR A 401 -41.11 -18.61 -1.05
C TYR A 401 -39.82 -19.07 -1.75
N LEU A 402 -39.89 -19.37 -3.05
CA LEU A 402 -38.74 -19.79 -3.86
C LEU A 402 -37.65 -18.72 -3.87
N LEU A 403 -38.04 -17.46 -4.09
CA LEU A 403 -37.09 -16.34 -4.11
C LEU A 403 -36.42 -16.16 -2.74
N ASN A 404 -37.19 -16.19 -1.66
CA ASN A 404 -36.66 -16.12 -0.29
C ASN A 404 -35.72 -17.29 0.03
N TRP A 405 -36.03 -18.49 -0.45
CA TRP A 405 -35.17 -19.67 -0.29
C TRP A 405 -33.83 -19.48 -1.03
N TYR A 406 -33.85 -19.04 -2.29
CA TYR A 406 -32.62 -18.74 -3.06
C TYR A 406 -31.80 -17.62 -2.42
N VAL A 407 -32.45 -16.53 -2.02
CA VAL A 407 -31.80 -15.39 -1.37
C VAL A 407 -31.13 -15.83 -0.07
N TYR A 408 -31.79 -16.69 0.73
CA TYR A 408 -31.22 -17.21 1.95
C TYR A 408 -29.93 -18.00 1.68
N VAL A 409 -29.91 -18.91 0.70
CA VAL A 409 -28.73 -19.71 0.34
C VAL A 409 -27.55 -18.81 -0.08
N ILE A 410 -27.83 -17.75 -0.83
CA ILE A 410 -26.80 -16.82 -1.32
C ILE A 410 -26.27 -15.91 -0.19
N GLN A 411 -27.14 -15.37 0.65
CA GLN A 411 -26.77 -14.43 1.73
C GLN A 411 -26.17 -15.13 2.97
N ASN A 412 -26.46 -16.42 3.13
CA ASN A 412 -26.01 -17.22 4.27
C ASN A 412 -25.09 -18.35 3.81
N VAL A 413 -23.97 -17.96 3.18
CA VAL A 413 -22.94 -18.90 2.73
C VAL A 413 -22.53 -19.87 3.84
N GLY A 414 -22.51 -21.16 3.53
CA GLY A 414 -22.20 -22.22 4.48
C GLY A 414 -23.35 -22.60 5.42
N LYS A 415 -24.53 -21.97 5.31
CA LYS A 415 -25.73 -22.35 6.06
C LYS A 415 -26.68 -23.17 5.21
N LYS A 416 -27.46 -23.98 5.92
CA LYS A 416 -28.49 -24.84 5.35
C LYS A 416 -29.84 -24.22 5.60
N THR A 417 -30.72 -24.40 4.64
CA THR A 417 -32.15 -24.05 4.74
C THR A 417 -32.95 -25.12 5.50
N GLU A 418 -32.33 -26.28 5.77
CA GLU A 418 -32.96 -27.47 6.37
C GLU A 418 -34.19 -28.00 5.59
N THR A 419 -34.39 -27.47 4.38
CA THR A 419 -35.53 -27.74 3.50
C THR A 419 -35.02 -28.04 2.10
N SER A 420 -35.72 -28.93 1.39
CA SER A 420 -35.46 -29.19 -0.03
C SER A 420 -36.64 -28.68 -0.85
N ILE A 421 -36.34 -28.12 -2.02
CA ILE A 421 -37.35 -27.82 -3.04
C ILE A 421 -37.54 -29.07 -3.90
N ILE A 422 -38.79 -29.46 -4.16
CA ILE A 422 -39.13 -30.57 -5.07
C ILE A 422 -39.96 -30.01 -6.21
N LEU A 423 -39.43 -30.07 -7.42
CA LEU A 423 -40.09 -29.62 -8.64
C LEU A 423 -40.58 -30.83 -9.45
N GLN A 424 -41.90 -30.92 -9.62
CA GLN A 424 -42.55 -32.03 -10.32
C GLN A 424 -42.92 -31.66 -11.76
N GLY A 425 -42.60 -32.50 -12.74
CA GLY A 425 -43.06 -32.36 -14.13
C GLY A 425 -42.22 -31.46 -15.04
N LEU A 426 -41.08 -30.96 -14.58
CA LEU A 426 -40.15 -30.14 -15.36
C LEU A 426 -39.12 -31.01 -16.11
N GLN A 427 -39.49 -31.59 -17.26
CA GLN A 427 -38.55 -32.33 -18.10
C GLN A 427 -37.72 -31.37 -18.99
N GLY A 428 -36.39 -31.50 -18.97
CA GLY A 428 -35.49 -30.81 -19.91
C GLY A 428 -35.04 -29.40 -19.55
N TYR A 429 -35.44 -28.85 -18.39
CA TYR A 429 -35.07 -27.49 -17.95
C TYR A 429 -33.76 -27.40 -17.12
N SER A 430 -33.14 -28.55 -16.79
CA SER A 430 -31.86 -28.60 -16.05
C SER A 430 -30.73 -29.08 -16.95
N SER A 431 -29.57 -28.43 -16.87
CA SER A 431 -28.31 -28.96 -17.42
C SER A 431 -27.89 -30.26 -16.69
N LYS A 432 -26.96 -31.05 -17.27
CA LYS A 432 -26.46 -32.31 -16.68
C LYS A 432 -25.79 -32.04 -15.33
N ASN A 433 -26.55 -32.15 -14.26
CA ASN A 433 -26.10 -32.13 -12.86
C ASN A 433 -26.17 -33.57 -12.30
N ILE A 434 -26.41 -33.74 -11.00
CA ILE A 434 -26.53 -35.05 -10.37
C ILE A 434 -27.79 -35.73 -10.92
N THR A 435 -27.62 -36.79 -11.71
CA THR A 435 -28.73 -37.52 -12.37
C THR A 435 -29.23 -38.71 -11.57
N ASP A 436 -28.46 -39.14 -10.58
CA ASP A 436 -28.83 -40.24 -9.70
C ASP A 436 -28.84 -39.77 -8.25
N ILE A 437 -29.88 -40.12 -7.53
CA ILE A 437 -29.97 -39.79 -6.10
C ILE A 437 -28.85 -40.49 -5.31
N ASP A 438 -28.36 -41.63 -5.81
CA ASP A 438 -27.28 -42.38 -5.18
C ASP A 438 -25.96 -41.58 -5.12
N ASP A 439 -25.78 -40.58 -5.97
CA ASP A 439 -24.61 -39.67 -5.90
C ASP A 439 -24.73 -38.66 -4.74
N ILE A 440 -25.92 -38.54 -4.13
CA ILE A 440 -26.19 -37.71 -2.95
C ILE A 440 -26.25 -38.57 -1.70
N VAL A 441 -27.09 -39.62 -1.73
CA VAL A 441 -27.44 -40.42 -0.54
C VAL A 441 -26.78 -41.80 -0.52
N GLY A 442 -26.19 -42.22 -1.63
CA GLY A 442 -25.63 -43.55 -1.79
C GLY A 442 -24.22 -43.68 -1.21
N LYS A 443 -23.60 -44.82 -1.50
CA LYS A 443 -22.28 -45.16 -0.94
C LYS A 443 -21.17 -44.21 -1.41
N PHE A 444 -21.25 -43.67 -2.62
CA PHE A 444 -20.26 -42.75 -3.17
C PHE A 444 -20.90 -41.40 -3.38
N ASN A 445 -20.52 -40.41 -2.55
CA ASN A 445 -21.24 -39.15 -2.41
C ASN A 445 -20.31 -37.92 -2.57
N ALA A 446 -19.14 -38.10 -3.19
CA ALA A 446 -18.20 -37.00 -3.44
C ALA A 446 -18.80 -35.89 -4.33
N ALA A 447 -19.86 -36.17 -5.08
CA ALA A 447 -20.53 -35.20 -5.94
C ALA A 447 -21.08 -33.99 -5.18
N ILE A 448 -21.50 -34.18 -3.93
CA ILE A 448 -22.04 -33.11 -3.06
C ILE A 448 -20.98 -32.50 -2.13
N GLU A 449 -19.75 -33.00 -2.16
CA GLU A 449 -18.67 -32.46 -1.33
C GLU A 449 -18.38 -30.99 -1.70
N ASN A 450 -18.31 -30.14 -0.67
CA ASN A 450 -18.03 -28.71 -0.79
C ASN A 450 -18.97 -27.98 -1.78
N LYS A 451 -20.22 -28.44 -1.91
CA LYS A 451 -21.27 -27.79 -2.71
C LYS A 451 -22.27 -27.09 -1.80
N MET A 452 -22.57 -25.83 -2.11
CA MET A 452 -23.64 -25.09 -1.43
C MET A 452 -25.04 -25.43 -1.96
N LEU A 453 -25.13 -25.82 -3.22
CA LEU A 453 -26.37 -26.17 -3.90
C LEU A 453 -26.13 -27.38 -4.78
N ALA A 454 -26.96 -28.41 -4.60
CA ALA A 454 -26.99 -29.60 -5.44
C ALA A 454 -28.38 -29.74 -6.05
N ILE A 455 -28.42 -29.87 -7.37
CA ILE A 455 -29.66 -30.09 -8.12
C ILE A 455 -29.66 -31.55 -8.58
N ALA A 456 -30.57 -32.35 -8.01
CA ALA A 456 -30.79 -33.72 -8.41
C ALA A 456 -31.83 -33.75 -9.53
N ASN A 457 -31.39 -33.99 -10.76
CA ASN A 457 -32.28 -34.07 -11.91
C ASN A 457 -32.75 -35.51 -12.14
N GLU A 458 -34.00 -35.69 -12.53
CA GLU A 458 -34.60 -36.98 -12.87
C GLU A 458 -34.47 -38.04 -11.76
N MET A 459 -34.84 -37.70 -10.52
CA MET A 459 -34.77 -38.62 -9.37
C MET A 459 -35.53 -39.94 -9.63
N LYS A 460 -34.79 -41.02 -9.93
CA LYS A 460 -35.28 -42.39 -10.17
C LYS A 460 -35.55 -43.13 -8.85
N ASN A 461 -36.45 -42.60 -8.02
CA ASN A 461 -36.71 -43.15 -6.69
C ASN A 461 -37.88 -44.16 -6.71
N PHE A 462 -37.59 -45.43 -7.01
CA PHE A 462 -38.58 -46.49 -7.20
C PHE A 462 -38.49 -47.62 -6.17
N GLY A 463 -39.62 -48.28 -5.89
CA GLY A 463 -39.64 -49.53 -5.12
C GLY A 463 -39.19 -49.36 -3.66
N GLU A 464 -38.45 -50.35 -3.15
CA GLU A 464 -38.04 -50.46 -1.75
C GLU A 464 -36.95 -49.46 -1.33
N SER A 465 -36.16 -48.90 -2.26
CA SER A 465 -35.12 -47.92 -1.97
C SER A 465 -35.65 -46.53 -1.64
N ARG A 466 -36.95 -46.27 -1.84
CA ARG A 466 -37.59 -44.97 -1.62
C ARG A 466 -37.51 -44.49 -0.17
N MET A 467 -37.76 -45.37 0.80
CA MET A 467 -37.69 -45.02 2.22
C MET A 467 -36.24 -44.74 2.67
N PRO A 468 -35.27 -45.66 2.44
CA PRO A 468 -33.87 -45.42 2.79
C PRO A 468 -33.30 -44.13 2.21
N ASN A 469 -33.58 -43.88 0.93
CA ASN A 469 -33.12 -42.67 0.22
C ASN A 469 -33.71 -41.40 0.82
N MET A 470 -34.96 -41.44 1.28
CA MET A 470 -35.62 -40.30 1.90
C MET A 470 -35.07 -40.01 3.30
N ASP A 471 -34.82 -41.03 4.11
CA ASP A 471 -34.23 -40.86 5.43
C ASP A 471 -32.78 -40.35 5.34
N ALA A 472 -32.02 -40.86 4.37
CA ALA A 472 -30.70 -40.35 4.07
C ALA A 472 -30.75 -38.89 3.58
N LEU A 473 -31.70 -38.51 2.72
CA LEU A 473 -31.85 -37.12 2.29
C LEU A 473 -32.22 -36.17 3.46
N LYS A 474 -33.03 -36.62 4.41
CA LYS A 474 -33.32 -35.85 5.64
C LYS A 474 -32.05 -35.62 6.44
N SER A 475 -31.27 -36.67 6.65
CA SER A 475 -29.96 -36.60 7.31
C SER A 475 -29.06 -35.60 6.59
N ILE A 476 -28.94 -35.69 5.25
CA ILE A 476 -28.19 -34.74 4.43
C ILE A 476 -28.72 -33.31 4.54
N ASN A 477 -30.01 -33.07 4.78
CA ASN A 477 -30.56 -31.72 4.96
C ASN A 477 -30.37 -31.16 6.38
N THR A 478 -30.31 -32.01 7.42
CA THR A 478 -30.28 -31.55 8.82
C THR A 478 -28.93 -31.66 9.51
N GLU A 479 -28.07 -32.59 9.10
CA GLU A 479 -26.78 -32.82 9.77
C GLU A 479 -25.73 -31.77 9.38
N ASN A 480 -24.83 -31.43 10.31
CA ASN A 480 -23.79 -30.42 10.11
C ASN A 480 -22.51 -30.96 9.46
N SER A 481 -22.35 -32.28 9.39
CA SER A 481 -21.24 -32.97 8.72
C SER A 481 -21.73 -34.26 8.09
N PHE A 482 -20.98 -34.80 7.13
CA PHE A 482 -21.19 -36.14 6.60
C PHE A 482 -19.86 -36.77 6.19
N ILE A 483 -19.84 -38.10 6.07
CA ILE A 483 -18.65 -38.83 5.60
C ILE A 483 -18.67 -38.86 4.08
N VAL A 484 -17.63 -38.31 3.47
CA VAL A 484 -17.38 -38.44 2.03
C VAL A 484 -16.69 -39.77 1.77
N ASN A 485 -17.18 -40.47 0.76
CA ASN A 485 -16.57 -41.69 0.26
C ASN A 485 -16.40 -41.59 -1.26
N GLU A 486 -15.15 -41.47 -1.70
CA GLU A 486 -14.77 -41.49 -3.11
C GLU A 486 -13.98 -42.77 -3.42
N LYS A 487 -14.06 -43.24 -4.67
CA LYS A 487 -13.31 -44.43 -5.07
C LYS A 487 -11.80 -44.15 -4.95
N TYR A 488 -11.10 -45.06 -4.28
CA TYR A 488 -9.64 -45.02 -4.09
C TYR A 488 -9.11 -43.89 -3.21
N ILE A 489 -9.97 -43.14 -2.53
CA ILE A 489 -9.59 -42.11 -1.56
C ILE A 489 -10.05 -42.54 -0.16
N PRO A 490 -9.25 -42.32 0.90
CA PRO A 490 -9.69 -42.58 2.27
C PRO A 490 -10.96 -41.78 2.60
N LYS A 491 -11.90 -42.44 3.28
CA LYS A 491 -13.09 -41.77 3.81
C LYS A 491 -12.67 -40.68 4.77
N HIS A 492 -13.30 -39.53 4.66
CA HIS A 492 -13.03 -38.38 5.51
C HIS A 492 -14.35 -37.65 5.81
N GLU A 493 -14.40 -37.00 6.96
CA GLU A 493 -15.54 -36.20 7.38
C GLU A 493 -15.41 -34.78 6.84
N VAL A 494 -16.50 -34.25 6.29
CA VAL A 494 -16.57 -32.89 5.78
C VAL A 494 -17.74 -32.14 6.40
N GLU A 495 -17.62 -30.82 6.47
CA GLU A 495 -18.73 -29.94 6.85
C GLU A 495 -19.85 -30.03 5.80
N ASN A 496 -21.08 -30.20 6.27
CA ASN A 496 -22.25 -30.23 5.43
C ASN A 496 -22.81 -28.83 5.24
N VAL A 497 -22.65 -28.29 4.02
CA VAL A 497 -23.17 -26.98 3.64
C VAL A 497 -24.13 -27.05 2.45
N VAL A 498 -24.56 -28.26 2.06
CA VAL A 498 -25.34 -28.46 0.83
C VAL A 498 -26.82 -28.20 1.06
N ASN A 499 -27.41 -27.42 0.14
CA ASN A 499 -28.85 -27.27 -0.03
C ASN A 499 -29.28 -28.04 -1.28
N THR A 500 -30.47 -28.64 -1.28
CA THR A 500 -30.87 -29.57 -2.35
C THR A 500 -32.15 -29.12 -3.05
N ILE A 501 -32.12 -29.16 -4.39
CA ILE A 501 -33.30 -29.05 -5.24
C ILE A 501 -33.45 -30.38 -5.96
N ILE A 502 -34.65 -30.94 -5.95
CA ILE A 502 -34.96 -32.22 -6.60
C ILE A 502 -35.92 -31.94 -7.74
N VAL A 503 -35.55 -32.35 -8.95
CA VAL A 503 -36.41 -32.26 -10.13
C VAL A 503 -36.81 -33.68 -10.55
N THR A 504 -38.10 -33.93 -10.72
CA THR A 504 -38.62 -35.29 -10.96
C THR A 504 -39.87 -35.32 -11.81
N ASN A 505 -40.01 -36.35 -12.62
CA ASN A 505 -41.18 -36.61 -13.45
C ASN A 505 -42.14 -37.63 -12.82
N HIS A 506 -41.83 -38.13 -11.62
CA HIS A 506 -42.66 -39.13 -10.96
C HIS A 506 -43.79 -38.48 -10.16
N VAL A 507 -44.98 -39.10 -10.25
CA VAL A 507 -46.20 -38.66 -9.54
C VAL A 507 -46.05 -38.75 -8.02
N PHE A 508 -45.14 -39.61 -7.54
CA PHE A 508 -44.84 -39.82 -6.12
C PHE A 508 -43.32 -39.92 -5.90
N PRO A 509 -42.58 -38.80 -5.95
CA PRO A 509 -41.12 -38.83 -5.84
C PRO A 509 -40.66 -39.01 -4.38
N VAL A 510 -41.49 -38.58 -3.42
CA VAL A 510 -41.21 -38.60 -1.98
C VAL A 510 -42.48 -39.03 -1.23
N LYS A 511 -42.36 -39.85 -0.18
CA LYS A 511 -43.46 -40.20 0.73
C LYS A 511 -43.54 -39.15 1.84
N ILE A 512 -44.33 -38.10 1.63
CA ILE A 512 -44.54 -37.04 2.64
C ILE A 512 -45.57 -37.53 3.66
N GLU A 513 -45.15 -37.83 4.89
CA GLU A 513 -46.06 -38.04 6.02
C GLU A 513 -46.59 -36.69 6.56
N ASN A 514 -47.80 -36.67 7.10
CA ASN A 514 -48.51 -35.44 7.52
C ASN A 514 -47.79 -34.59 8.61
N SER A 515 -46.67 -35.05 9.16
CA SER A 515 -45.83 -34.34 10.14
C SER A 515 -44.62 -33.60 9.53
N TYR A 516 -44.34 -33.76 8.23
CA TYR A 516 -43.16 -33.12 7.61
C TYR A 516 -43.41 -31.65 7.30
N ARG A 517 -42.71 -30.77 8.04
CA ARG A 517 -42.61 -29.33 7.78
C ARG A 517 -41.53 -28.94 6.75
N ARG A 518 -40.93 -29.92 6.07
CA ARG A 518 -39.61 -29.78 5.41
C ARG A 518 -39.61 -29.85 3.89
N TYR A 519 -40.79 -29.99 3.28
CA TYR A 519 -40.96 -30.07 1.84
C TYR A 519 -42.04 -29.07 1.41
N ALA A 520 -41.69 -28.13 0.53
CA ALA A 520 -42.66 -27.31 -0.19
C ALA A 520 -42.97 -28.01 -1.52
N ARG A 521 -44.27 -28.08 -1.87
CA ARG A 521 -44.76 -28.69 -3.09
C ARG A 521 -45.47 -27.62 -3.89
N ASP A 522 -45.09 -27.47 -5.16
CA ASP A 522 -45.83 -26.69 -6.15
C ASP A 522 -47.13 -27.40 -6.57
#